data_AF-A0A928CJD5-F1
#
_entry.id   AF-A0A928CJD5-F1
#
_cell.length_a   1.000
_cell.length_b   1.000
_cell.length_c   1.000
_cell.angle_alpha   90.00
_cell.angle_beta   90.00
_cell.angle_gamma   90.00
#
_symmetry.space_group_name_H-M   'P 1'
#
loop_
_entity.id
_entity.type
_entity.pdbx_description
1 polymer ?
#
loop_
_entity_poly.entity_id
_entity_poly.type
_entity_poly.pdbx_seq_one_letter_code
_entity_poly.pdbx_strand_id
1 'polypeptide(L)'
;MKKTLCFSLLLVCFSYFLLAQDLPMGYKEIQLGQTVEEVREILEKDSSFGFRGERDVSLLPTEERVLIETSGSSFFDRCWFQFYEGKLYSIILNINPERMDYFSMFKTFTQKYGGPTFLNPNKSEWKNENVILSLEKPLTVKYLDVQVFNTFQENSEKATSTEDYLRQKFLESF
;
A
#
# COMPACT_ATOMS: atom_id res chain seq x y z
N MET A 1 -3.24 -30.97 43.13
CA MET A 1 -3.07 -31.22 41.68
C MET A 1 -4.01 -30.36 40.79
N LYS A 2 -4.22 -29.06 41.11
CA LYS A 2 -5.10 -28.18 40.31
C LYS A 2 -4.43 -26.88 39.82
N LYS A 3 -3.16 -26.64 40.18
CA LYS A 3 -2.41 -25.41 39.80
C LYS A 3 -1.62 -25.54 38.49
N THR A 4 -1.38 -26.77 38.02
CA THR A 4 -0.64 -27.03 36.77
C THR A 4 -1.52 -26.95 35.51
N LEU A 5 -2.85 -27.00 35.64
CA LEU A 5 -3.77 -27.01 34.49
C LEU A 5 -4.05 -25.61 33.92
N CYS A 6 -3.91 -24.54 34.72
CA CYS A 6 -4.06 -23.16 34.21
C CYS A 6 -2.82 -22.67 33.44
N PHE A 7 -1.63 -23.21 33.74
CA PHE A 7 -0.39 -22.76 33.10
C PHE A 7 -0.27 -23.30 31.67
N SER A 8 -0.84 -24.48 31.37
CA SER A 8 -0.85 -25.05 30.02
C SER A 8 -1.85 -24.37 29.09
N LEU A 9 -2.99 -23.87 29.59
CA LEU A 9 -3.98 -23.18 28.75
C LEU A 9 -3.51 -21.78 28.32
N LEU A 10 -2.76 -21.08 29.18
CA LEU A 10 -2.22 -19.75 28.89
C LEU A 10 -1.08 -19.80 27.86
N LEU A 11 -0.30 -20.88 27.85
CA LEU A 11 0.83 -21.07 26.92
C LEU A 11 0.36 -21.37 25.49
N VAL A 12 -0.78 -22.06 25.33
CA VAL A 12 -1.39 -22.37 24.02
C VAL A 12 -2.03 -21.13 23.39
N CYS A 13 -2.59 -20.21 24.17
CA CYS A 13 -3.10 -18.95 23.63
C CYS A 13 -1.97 -18.00 23.17
N PHE A 14 -0.81 -18.05 23.83
CA PHE A 14 0.36 -17.24 23.46
C PHE A 14 1.04 -17.73 22.17
N SER A 15 0.96 -19.03 21.86
CA SER A 15 1.57 -19.59 20.65
C SER A 15 0.81 -19.26 19.36
N TYR A 16 -0.47 -18.89 19.41
CA TYR A 16 -1.20 -18.46 18.20
C TYR A 16 -0.88 -17.02 17.78
N PHE A 17 -0.42 -16.17 18.70
CA PHE A 17 -0.05 -14.79 18.37
C PHE A 17 1.35 -14.67 17.74
N LEU A 18 2.20 -15.67 17.93
CA LEU A 18 3.62 -15.67 17.53
C LEU A 18 3.88 -16.12 16.06
N LEU A 19 2.84 -16.36 15.27
CA LEU A 19 2.96 -16.85 13.88
C LEU A 19 2.74 -15.78 12.80
N ALA A 20 2.35 -14.55 13.17
CA ALA A 20 2.21 -13.46 12.20
C ALA A 20 3.59 -13.02 11.69
N GLN A 21 3.78 -13.03 10.37
CA GLN A 21 4.98 -12.51 9.72
C GLN A 21 4.91 -10.98 9.64
N ASP A 22 6.07 -10.33 9.58
CA ASP A 22 6.17 -8.89 9.36
C ASP A 22 5.54 -8.48 8.03
N LEU A 23 4.99 -7.27 7.99
CA LEU A 23 4.44 -6.71 6.76
C LEU A 23 5.57 -6.42 5.77
N PRO A 24 5.44 -6.89 4.52
CA PRO A 24 6.44 -6.62 3.51
C PRO A 24 6.37 -5.15 3.07
N MET A 25 7.53 -4.58 2.79
CA MET A 25 7.68 -3.21 2.27
C MET A 25 7.39 -3.12 0.76
N GLY A 26 6.85 -4.16 0.13
CA GLY A 26 6.57 -4.18 -1.30
C GLY A 26 6.18 -5.55 -1.82
N TYR A 27 6.35 -5.74 -3.14
CA TYR A 27 5.94 -6.95 -3.85
C TYR A 27 7.08 -7.47 -4.74
N LYS A 28 7.42 -8.76 -4.57
CA LYS A 28 8.62 -9.37 -5.18
C LYS A 28 9.88 -8.55 -4.85
N GLU A 29 10.66 -8.19 -5.86
CA GLU A 29 11.90 -7.42 -5.73
C GLU A 29 11.65 -5.90 -5.63
N ILE A 30 10.42 -5.44 -5.90
CA ILE A 30 10.05 -4.02 -5.83
C ILE A 30 9.68 -3.68 -4.39
N GLN A 31 10.42 -2.75 -3.79
CA GLN A 31 10.30 -2.32 -2.40
C GLN A 31 10.17 -0.80 -2.31
N LEU A 32 9.37 -0.32 -1.35
CA LEU A 32 9.31 1.10 -1.01
C LEU A 32 10.72 1.64 -0.69
N GLY A 33 10.98 2.89 -1.07
CA GLY A 33 12.27 3.56 -0.92
C GLY A 33 13.28 3.32 -2.06
N GLN A 34 12.98 2.46 -3.04
CA GLN A 34 13.80 2.30 -4.24
C GLN A 34 13.74 3.53 -5.15
N THR A 35 14.78 3.77 -5.95
CA THR A 35 14.80 4.84 -6.96
C THR A 35 14.00 4.46 -8.20
N VAL A 36 13.74 5.44 -9.06
CA VAL A 36 13.09 5.22 -10.36
C VAL A 36 13.87 4.20 -11.19
N GLU A 37 15.20 4.32 -11.25
CA GLU A 37 16.08 3.45 -12.03
C GLU A 37 16.06 2.01 -11.50
N GLU A 38 16.16 1.83 -10.18
CA GLU A 38 16.10 0.50 -9.55
C GLU A 38 14.80 -0.23 -9.87
N VAL A 39 13.66 0.48 -9.76
CA VAL A 39 12.35 -0.09 -10.07
C VAL A 39 12.24 -0.43 -11.55
N ARG A 40 12.74 0.44 -12.45
CA ARG A 40 12.74 0.17 -13.89
C ARG A 40 13.53 -1.08 -14.26
N GLU A 41 14.72 -1.26 -13.70
CA GLU A 41 15.53 -2.45 -13.96
C GLU A 41 14.81 -3.74 -13.54
N ILE A 42 14.07 -3.71 -12.42
CA ILE A 42 13.27 -4.85 -11.96
C ILE A 42 12.10 -5.10 -12.92
N LEU A 43 11.40 -4.03 -13.32
CA LEU A 43 10.27 -4.12 -14.25
C LEU A 43 10.66 -4.63 -15.64
N GLU A 44 11.86 -4.29 -16.12
CA GLU A 44 12.39 -4.81 -17.39
C GLU A 44 12.70 -6.31 -17.33
N LYS A 45 13.10 -6.82 -16.16
CA LYS A 45 13.44 -8.23 -15.95
C LYS A 45 12.21 -9.11 -15.70
N ASP A 46 11.13 -8.54 -15.17
CA ASP A 46 9.91 -9.28 -14.82
C ASP A 46 8.75 -8.97 -15.78
N SER A 47 8.55 -9.88 -16.75
CA SER A 47 7.49 -9.76 -17.75
C SER A 47 6.06 -9.76 -17.18
N SER A 48 5.86 -10.14 -15.91
CA SER A 48 4.53 -10.11 -15.28
C SER A 48 3.96 -8.70 -15.14
N PHE A 49 4.81 -7.67 -15.09
CA PHE A 49 4.35 -6.28 -15.02
C PHE A 49 4.02 -5.69 -16.39
N GLY A 50 4.53 -6.26 -17.49
CA GLY A 50 4.25 -5.76 -18.83
C GLY A 50 4.80 -4.34 -19.08
N PHE A 51 5.94 -4.01 -18.46
CA PHE A 51 6.61 -2.72 -18.63
C PHE A 51 7.20 -2.56 -20.03
N ARG A 52 7.02 -1.37 -20.63
CA ARG A 52 7.35 -1.07 -22.03
C ARG A 52 8.44 -0.02 -22.20
N GLY A 53 9.21 0.27 -21.13
CA GLY A 53 10.25 1.29 -21.10
C GLY A 53 9.68 2.69 -20.90
N GLU A 54 10.34 3.71 -21.48
CA GLU A 54 10.01 5.14 -21.28
C GLU A 54 8.54 5.50 -21.51
N ARG A 55 7.83 4.77 -22.38
CA ARG A 55 6.41 5.05 -22.67
C ARG A 55 5.48 4.89 -21.47
N ASP A 56 5.91 4.15 -20.47
CA ASP A 56 5.16 3.89 -19.26
C ASP A 56 5.54 4.88 -18.12
N VAL A 57 6.50 5.78 -18.36
CA VAL A 57 6.99 6.76 -17.37
C VAL A 57 6.40 8.14 -17.64
N SER A 58 5.85 8.77 -16.61
CA SER A 58 5.25 10.10 -16.66
C SER A 58 5.81 10.98 -15.56
N LEU A 59 6.12 12.24 -15.90
CA LEU A 59 6.44 13.29 -14.95
C LEU A 59 5.14 14.03 -14.58
N LEU A 60 4.80 14.06 -13.30
CA LEU A 60 3.59 14.73 -12.82
C LEU A 60 3.91 16.21 -12.53
N PRO A 61 3.10 17.16 -13.03
CA PRO A 61 3.43 18.59 -12.98
C PRO A 61 3.58 19.19 -11.59
N THR A 62 2.94 18.58 -10.58
CA THR A 62 2.64 19.32 -9.36
C THR A 62 3.75 19.27 -8.30
N GLU A 63 4.66 18.28 -8.28
CA GLU A 63 5.60 18.13 -7.14
C GLU A 63 6.86 17.30 -7.50
N GLU A 64 7.42 17.44 -8.71
CA GLU A 64 8.55 16.59 -9.18
C GLU A 64 8.28 15.07 -9.02
N ARG A 65 7.01 14.68 -9.02
CA ARG A 65 6.60 13.28 -8.84
C ARG A 65 6.77 12.53 -10.15
N VAL A 66 7.24 11.30 -10.06
CA VAL A 66 7.31 10.37 -11.19
C VAL A 66 6.24 9.30 -11.01
N LEU A 67 5.61 8.90 -12.09
CA LEU A 67 4.69 7.77 -12.14
C LEU A 67 5.18 6.79 -13.20
N ILE A 68 5.27 5.51 -12.83
CA ILE A 68 5.38 4.41 -13.79
C ILE A 68 4.05 3.67 -13.81
N GLU A 69 3.42 3.58 -14.98
CA GLU A 69 2.17 2.87 -15.21
C GLU A 69 2.38 1.73 -16.21
N THR A 70 2.18 0.50 -15.73
CA THR A 70 2.42 -0.70 -16.54
C THR A 70 1.10 -1.40 -16.85
N SER A 71 0.98 -1.98 -18.05
CA SER A 71 -0.27 -2.63 -18.46
C SER A 71 -0.55 -3.96 -17.76
N GLY A 72 0.39 -4.48 -16.96
CA GLY A 72 0.27 -5.80 -16.36
C GLY A 72 0.32 -6.94 -17.37
N SER A 73 0.58 -8.14 -16.89
CA SER A 73 0.29 -9.38 -17.60
C SER A 73 -0.07 -10.48 -16.61
N SER A 74 -0.66 -11.57 -17.12
CA SER A 74 -1.14 -12.70 -16.31
C SER A 74 -2.13 -12.27 -15.23
N PHE A 75 -1.68 -12.11 -13.98
CA PHE A 75 -2.53 -11.78 -12.82
C PHE A 75 -2.78 -10.28 -12.66
N PHE A 76 -2.01 -9.43 -13.35
CA PHE A 76 -2.18 -7.98 -13.25
C PHE A 76 -2.91 -7.44 -14.47
N ASP A 77 -3.91 -6.58 -14.22
CA ASP A 77 -4.56 -5.77 -15.25
C ASP A 77 -3.83 -4.43 -15.42
N ARG A 78 -3.23 -3.92 -14.34
CA ARG A 78 -2.46 -2.67 -14.33
C ARG A 78 -1.67 -2.53 -13.05
N CYS A 79 -0.49 -1.92 -13.12
CA CYS A 79 0.25 -1.54 -11.92
C CYS A 79 0.72 -0.10 -12.00
N TRP A 80 0.75 0.59 -10.86
CA TRP A 80 1.27 1.94 -10.73
C TRP A 80 2.34 1.98 -9.64
N PHE A 81 3.43 2.68 -9.94
CA PHE A 81 4.55 2.92 -9.05
C PHE A 81 4.76 4.43 -8.97
N GLN A 82 4.53 5.01 -7.79
CA GLN A 82 4.59 6.45 -7.59
C GLN A 82 5.81 6.84 -6.78
N PHE A 83 6.49 7.87 -7.24
CA PHE A 83 7.73 8.36 -6.68
C PHE A 83 7.57 9.79 -6.20
N TYR A 84 8.19 10.08 -5.06
CA TYR A 84 8.27 11.39 -4.43
C TYR A 84 9.72 11.59 -4.01
N GLU A 85 10.32 12.74 -4.35
CA GLU A 85 11.75 13.01 -4.14
C GLU A 85 12.66 11.88 -4.68
N GLY A 86 12.29 11.32 -5.84
CA GLY A 86 13.02 10.23 -6.49
C GLY A 86 12.91 8.85 -5.83
N LYS A 87 12.03 8.70 -4.82
CA LYS A 87 11.88 7.47 -4.04
C LYS A 87 10.47 6.89 -4.14
N LEU A 88 10.38 5.57 -4.33
CA LEU A 88 9.11 4.85 -4.44
C LEU A 88 8.36 4.91 -3.11
N TYR A 89 7.19 5.54 -3.08
CA TYR A 89 6.36 5.62 -1.87
C TYR A 89 5.02 4.91 -2.00
N SER A 90 4.61 4.56 -3.24
CA SER A 90 3.37 3.82 -3.48
C SER A 90 3.54 2.76 -4.57
N ILE A 91 3.05 1.56 -4.27
CA ILE A 91 2.87 0.47 -5.22
C ILE A 91 1.39 0.13 -5.24
N ILE A 92 0.76 0.16 -6.42
CA ILE A 92 -0.64 -0.19 -6.61
C ILE A 92 -0.71 -1.30 -7.65
N LEU A 93 -1.17 -2.48 -7.23
CA LEU A 93 -1.33 -3.66 -8.09
C LEU A 93 -2.83 -3.92 -8.28
N ASN A 94 -3.35 -3.62 -9.46
CA ASN A 94 -4.70 -4.00 -9.82
C ASN A 94 -4.67 -5.41 -10.43
N ILE A 95 -5.32 -6.34 -9.74
CA ILE A 95 -5.29 -7.76 -10.05
C ILE A 95 -6.53 -8.13 -10.85
N ASN A 96 -6.35 -8.98 -11.85
CA ASN A 96 -7.41 -9.47 -12.69
C ASN A 96 -8.42 -10.33 -11.87
N PRO A 97 -9.69 -9.89 -11.72
CA PRO A 97 -10.68 -10.58 -10.90
C PRO A 97 -11.22 -11.87 -11.56
N GLU A 98 -10.95 -12.11 -12.85
CA GLU A 98 -11.26 -13.39 -13.51
C GLU A 98 -10.24 -14.48 -13.14
N ARG A 99 -9.06 -14.10 -12.64
CA ARG A 99 -7.96 -15.01 -12.30
C ARG A 99 -7.73 -15.18 -10.81
N MET A 100 -8.21 -14.23 -10.00
CA MET A 100 -8.06 -14.22 -8.55
C MET A 100 -9.28 -13.57 -7.92
N ASP A 101 -9.61 -13.96 -6.69
CA ASP A 101 -10.73 -13.37 -5.97
C ASP A 101 -10.28 -12.67 -4.67
N TYR A 102 -11.08 -11.70 -4.24
CA TYR A 102 -10.82 -10.90 -3.05
C TYR A 102 -10.72 -11.76 -1.79
N PHE A 103 -11.59 -12.77 -1.65
CA PHE A 103 -11.63 -13.56 -0.42
C PHE A 103 -10.39 -14.45 -0.28
N SER A 104 -9.91 -15.03 -1.38
CA SER A 104 -8.63 -15.76 -1.40
C SER A 104 -7.48 -14.85 -0.98
N MET A 105 -7.35 -13.66 -1.57
CA MET A 105 -6.32 -12.68 -1.18
C MET A 105 -6.43 -12.27 0.29
N PHE A 106 -7.64 -11.96 0.75
CA PHE A 106 -7.91 -11.57 2.13
C PHE A 106 -7.52 -12.69 3.11
N LYS A 107 -7.91 -13.93 2.81
CA LYS A 107 -7.58 -15.10 3.62
C LYS A 107 -6.06 -15.33 3.66
N THR A 108 -5.39 -15.24 2.52
CA THR A 108 -3.93 -15.37 2.43
C THR A 108 -3.23 -14.29 3.26
N PHE A 109 -3.65 -13.03 3.16
CA PHE A 109 -3.06 -11.95 3.95
C PHE A 109 -3.33 -12.14 5.44
N THR A 110 -4.55 -12.52 5.82
CA THR A 110 -4.90 -12.77 7.23
C THR A 110 -4.10 -13.93 7.83
N GLN A 111 -3.88 -14.99 7.06
CA GLN A 111 -3.06 -16.12 7.49
C GLN A 111 -1.58 -15.76 7.65
N LYS A 112 -1.07 -14.86 6.80
CA LYS A 112 0.35 -14.49 6.79
C LYS A 112 0.68 -13.39 7.80
N TYR A 113 -0.20 -12.40 7.95
CA TYR A 113 0.05 -11.15 8.67
C TYR A 113 -0.85 -10.95 9.90
N GLY A 114 -1.73 -11.92 10.20
CA GLY A 114 -2.76 -11.76 11.23
C GLY A 114 -3.95 -10.93 10.76
N GLY A 115 -4.85 -10.58 11.68
CA GLY A 115 -6.03 -9.77 11.35
C GLY A 115 -5.67 -8.35 10.87
N PRO A 116 -6.48 -7.74 9.99
CA PRO A 116 -6.25 -6.36 9.55
C PRO A 116 -6.38 -5.38 10.72
N THR A 117 -5.58 -4.33 10.71
CA THR A 117 -5.67 -3.20 11.65
C THR A 117 -6.89 -2.32 11.39
N PHE A 118 -7.40 -2.31 10.17
CA PHE A 118 -8.64 -1.63 9.79
C PHE A 118 -9.42 -2.45 8.76
N LEU A 119 -10.75 -2.50 8.91
CA LEU A 119 -11.63 -3.23 8.01
C LEU A 119 -12.93 -2.47 7.82
N ASN A 120 -13.34 -2.27 6.56
CA ASN A 120 -14.66 -1.81 6.19
C ASN A 120 -15.19 -2.60 4.97
N PRO A 121 -16.43 -2.35 4.51
CA PRO A 121 -17.00 -3.11 3.38
C PRO A 121 -16.20 -3.03 2.06
N ASN A 122 -15.35 -2.02 1.89
CA ASN A 122 -14.62 -1.72 0.66
C ASN A 122 -13.12 -2.02 0.75
N LYS A 123 -12.54 -2.11 1.96
CA LYS A 123 -11.10 -2.39 2.14
C LYS A 123 -10.76 -3.09 3.45
N SER A 124 -9.70 -3.88 3.40
CA SER A 124 -8.96 -4.41 4.55
C SER A 124 -7.56 -3.81 4.55
N GLU A 125 -7.04 -3.41 5.70
CA GLU A 125 -5.75 -2.75 5.82
C GLU A 125 -4.93 -3.35 6.97
N TRP A 126 -3.65 -3.60 6.72
CA TRP A 126 -2.64 -3.96 7.69
C TRP A 126 -1.59 -2.85 7.72
N LYS A 127 -1.34 -2.29 8.90
CA LYS A 127 -0.45 -1.15 9.06
C LYS A 127 0.56 -1.39 10.18
N ASN A 128 1.81 -1.02 9.94
CA ASN A 128 2.82 -0.84 10.98
C ASN A 128 3.43 0.58 10.89
N GLU A 129 4.58 0.80 11.50
CA GLU A 129 5.26 2.11 11.52
C GLU A 129 5.83 2.54 10.15
N ASN A 130 6.03 1.58 9.23
CA ASN A 130 6.75 1.80 7.98
C ASN A 130 5.85 1.65 6.74
N VAL A 131 4.91 0.71 6.75
CA VAL A 131 4.06 0.38 5.59
C VAL A 131 2.58 0.28 5.94
N ILE A 132 1.75 0.77 5.02
CA ILE A 132 0.32 0.47 4.94
C ILE A 132 0.11 -0.49 3.78
N LEU A 133 -0.27 -1.73 4.09
CA LEU A 133 -0.71 -2.73 3.11
C LEU A 133 -2.25 -2.73 3.07
N SER A 134 -2.85 -2.34 1.95
CA SER A 134 -4.31 -2.43 1.76
C SER A 134 -4.71 -3.44 0.70
N LEU A 135 -5.82 -4.12 0.93
CA LEU A 135 -6.56 -4.91 -0.03
C LEU A 135 -7.93 -4.23 -0.21
N GLU A 136 -8.19 -3.71 -1.40
CA GLU A 136 -9.37 -2.90 -1.74
C GLU A 136 -10.22 -3.60 -2.79
N LYS A 137 -11.54 -3.43 -2.71
CA LYS A 137 -12.46 -3.93 -3.74
C LYS A 137 -12.37 -3.07 -5.02
N PRO A 138 -12.51 -3.64 -6.23
CA PRO A 138 -12.82 -5.06 -6.48
C PRO A 138 -11.64 -6.01 -6.22
N LEU A 139 -10.42 -5.69 -6.65
CA LEU A 139 -9.22 -6.49 -6.33
C LEU A 139 -7.91 -5.71 -6.52
N THR A 140 -7.67 -4.73 -5.65
CA THR A 140 -6.45 -3.91 -5.68
C THR A 140 -5.64 -4.15 -4.42
N VAL A 141 -4.34 -4.41 -4.58
CA VAL A 141 -3.38 -4.43 -3.47
C VAL A 141 -2.56 -3.15 -3.51
N LYS A 142 -2.40 -2.46 -2.38
CA LYS A 142 -1.54 -1.28 -2.28
C LYS A 142 -0.53 -1.42 -1.16
N TYR A 143 0.66 -0.88 -1.42
CA TYR A 143 1.70 -0.64 -0.44
C TYR A 143 1.94 0.87 -0.40
N LEU A 144 1.93 1.47 0.79
CA LEU A 144 2.23 2.88 0.99
C LEU A 144 3.28 3.05 2.07
N ASP A 145 4.25 3.92 1.81
CA ASP A 145 5.18 4.40 2.83
C ASP A 145 4.42 5.29 3.83
N VAL A 146 4.48 4.93 5.11
CA VAL A 146 3.74 5.62 6.18
C VAL A 146 4.21 7.06 6.34
N GLN A 147 5.50 7.32 6.20
CA GLN A 147 6.06 8.65 6.43
C GLN A 147 5.64 9.60 5.32
N VAL A 148 5.78 9.17 4.06
CA VAL A 148 5.33 9.97 2.91
C VAL A 148 3.81 10.17 2.93
N PHE A 149 3.05 9.14 3.30
CA PHE A 149 1.60 9.25 3.45
C PHE A 149 1.21 10.32 4.49
N ASN A 150 1.85 10.31 5.65
CA ASN A 150 1.57 11.31 6.69
C ASN A 150 1.95 12.73 6.24
N THR A 151 3.08 12.91 5.54
CA THR A 151 3.47 14.20 4.95
C THR A 151 2.39 14.75 4.01
N PHE A 152 1.83 13.91 3.15
CA PHE A 152 0.75 14.33 2.25
C PHE A 152 -0.55 14.65 2.98
N GLN A 153 -0.89 13.92 4.04
CA GLN A 153 -2.06 14.22 4.87
C GLN A 153 -1.92 15.59 5.54
N GLU A 154 -0.77 15.88 6.18
CA GLU A 154 -0.51 17.17 6.81
C GLU A 154 -0.56 18.34 5.81
N ASN A 155 0.01 18.15 4.62
CA ASN A 155 -0.02 19.18 3.56
C ASN A 155 -1.44 19.44 3.07
N SER A 156 -2.27 18.40 2.96
CA SER A 156 -3.68 18.50 2.54
C SER A 156 -4.52 19.22 3.60
N GLU A 157 -4.30 18.93 4.88
CA GLU A 157 -4.98 19.63 5.99
C GLU A 157 -4.61 21.12 6.03
N LYS A 158 -3.33 21.45 5.86
CA LYS A 158 -2.85 22.84 5.76
C LYS A 158 -3.48 23.58 4.57
N ALA A 159 -3.53 22.95 3.39
CA ALA A 159 -4.16 23.52 2.21
C ALA A 159 -5.66 23.81 2.45
N THR A 160 -6.39 22.84 3.01
CA THR A 160 -7.82 22.99 3.34
C THR A 160 -8.04 24.15 4.32
N SER A 161 -7.23 24.24 5.37
CA SER A 161 -7.33 25.34 6.35
C SER A 161 -7.06 26.72 5.74
N THR A 162 -6.18 26.79 4.73
CA THR A 162 -5.88 28.03 4.00
C THR A 162 -7.04 28.44 3.11
N GLU A 163 -7.66 27.49 2.41
CA GLU A 163 -8.85 27.75 1.58
C GLU A 163 -10.03 28.22 2.45
N ASP A 164 -10.27 27.57 3.59
CA ASP A 164 -11.33 27.96 4.52
C ASP A 164 -11.10 29.37 5.08
N TYR A 165 -9.86 29.72 5.41
CA TYR A 165 -9.50 31.08 5.83
C TYR A 165 -9.74 32.12 4.72
N LEU A 166 -9.33 31.83 3.49
CA LEU A 166 -9.56 32.72 2.34
C LEU A 166 -11.05 32.90 2.06
N ARG A 167 -11.82 31.81 2.15
CA ARG A 167 -13.28 31.83 2.01
C ARG A 167 -13.92 32.71 3.09
N GLN A 168 -13.50 32.57 4.35
CA GLN A 168 -13.99 33.40 5.44
C GLN A 168 -13.66 34.88 5.20
N LYS A 169 -12.42 35.21 4.80
CA LYS A 169 -12.02 36.59 4.50
C LYS A 169 -12.80 37.21 3.35
N PHE A 170 -13.10 36.42 2.33
CA PHE A 170 -13.96 36.85 1.22
C PHE A 170 -15.39 37.15 1.71
N LEU A 171 -15.96 36.30 2.55
CA LEU A 171 -17.29 36.55 3.13
C LEU A 171 -17.31 37.79 4.05
N GLU A 172 -16.26 38.02 4.82
CA GLU A 172 -16.08 39.24 5.65
C GLU A 172 -15.91 40.53 4.84
N SER A 173 -15.73 40.44 3.52
CA SER A 173 -15.53 41.61 2.64
C SER A 173 -16.83 42.22 2.10
N PHE A 174 -17.98 41.60 2.36
CA PHE A 174 -19.33 42.14 2.11
C PHE A 174 -19.97 42.67 3.38
#